data_AF-A0A3P3E727-F1
#
_entry.id   AF-A0A3P3E727-F1
#
_cell.length_a   1.000
_cell.length_b   1.000
_cell.length_c   1.000
_cell.angle_alpha   90.00
_cell.angle_beta   90.00
_cell.angle_gamma   90.00
#
_symmetry.space_group_name_H-M   'P 1'
#
loop_
_entity.id
_entity.type
_entity.pdbx_description
1 polymer ?
#
loop_
_entity_poly.entity_id
_entity_poly.type
_entity_poly.pdbx_seq_one_letter_code
_entity_poly.pdbx_strand_id
1 'polypeptide(L)'
;MKLPTLLAVTALVLALPASAHDFSADIGKFNTIAATRKPDSEQALAAKLAFERAQAEMEQSDVKMLLRIRSMTNAGLRALGEQPALLTSEYKRLEAALAHPKTNDPAKLAAARESFARLSAEMKVYTDLENMAVDQMKQALRLIESAPAH
;
A
#
# COMPACT_ATOMS: atom_id res chain seq x y z
N MET A 1 7.62 42.98 -19.69
CA MET A 1 8.06 42.03 -18.66
C MET A 1 6.83 41.46 -17.97
N LYS A 2 6.61 40.14 -18.01
CA LYS A 2 5.84 39.30 -17.04
C LYS A 2 5.58 37.92 -17.65
N LEU A 3 6.62 37.09 -17.64
CA LEU A 3 6.54 35.64 -17.42
C LEU A 3 7.49 35.38 -16.24
N PRO A 4 7.25 34.39 -15.35
CA PRO A 4 6.45 33.19 -15.61
C PRO A 4 5.46 32.84 -14.48
N THR A 5 4.20 32.68 -14.85
CA THR A 5 3.21 31.82 -14.17
C THR A 5 3.55 30.35 -14.48
N LEU A 6 4.74 29.90 -14.10
CA LEU A 6 5.32 28.63 -14.60
C LEU A 6 6.18 27.97 -13.53
N LEU A 7 5.72 27.99 -12.28
CA LEU A 7 6.42 27.36 -11.15
C LEU A 7 5.51 26.63 -10.15
N ALA A 8 4.20 26.52 -10.43
CA ALA A 8 3.26 25.80 -9.56
C ALA A 8 2.88 24.39 -10.06
N VAL A 9 3.47 23.92 -11.17
CA VAL A 9 3.15 22.61 -11.76
C VAL A 9 4.22 21.54 -11.46
N THR A 10 5.40 21.93 -10.98
CA THR A 10 6.52 21.01 -10.73
C THR A 10 6.57 20.42 -9.31
N ALA A 11 5.69 20.82 -8.40
CA ALA A 11 5.67 20.29 -7.01
C ALA A 11 4.66 19.14 -6.78
N LEU A 12 4.00 18.63 -7.83
CA LEU A 12 3.03 17.53 -7.72
C LEU A 12 3.60 16.18 -8.20
N VAL A 13 4.90 15.95 -7.98
CA VAL A 13 5.57 14.69 -8.37
C VAL A 13 6.14 13.91 -7.17
N LEU A 14 6.09 14.43 -5.94
CA LEU A 14 6.71 13.76 -4.77
C LEU A 14 5.74 13.36 -3.66
N ALA A 15 4.46 13.19 -3.97
CA ALA A 15 3.49 12.62 -3.04
C ALA A 15 2.83 11.36 -3.61
N LEU A 16 3.62 10.48 -4.22
CA LEU A 16 3.27 9.06 -4.32
C LEU A 16 3.42 8.48 -2.89
N PRO A 17 2.34 8.23 -2.12
CA PRO A 17 2.50 7.25 -1.05
C PRO A 17 2.86 5.92 -1.69
N ALA A 18 3.68 5.16 -0.96
CA ALA A 18 4.20 3.85 -1.27
C ALA A 18 3.39 3.12 -2.36
N SER A 19 4.02 2.96 -3.52
CA SER A 19 3.66 1.92 -4.47
C SER A 19 3.52 0.61 -3.70
N ALA A 20 2.43 -0.12 -3.94
CA ALA A 20 2.36 -1.53 -3.59
C ALA A 20 3.71 -2.17 -3.91
N HIS A 21 4.34 -2.78 -2.91
CA HIS A 21 5.71 -3.27 -3.06
C HIS A 21 5.72 -4.29 -4.22
N ASP A 22 6.48 -4.02 -5.28
CA ASP A 22 6.55 -4.93 -6.42
C ASP A 22 7.52 -6.07 -6.10
N PHE A 23 6.95 -7.20 -5.67
CA PHE A 23 7.69 -8.40 -5.30
C PHE A 23 8.18 -9.23 -6.50
N SER A 24 7.92 -8.82 -7.75
CA SER A 24 8.26 -9.61 -8.94
C SER A 24 9.76 -9.97 -8.99
N ALA A 25 10.62 -9.02 -8.61
CA ALA A 25 12.06 -9.23 -8.57
C ALA A 25 12.47 -10.22 -7.46
N ASP A 26 11.87 -10.11 -6.27
CA ASP A 26 12.16 -10.99 -5.14
C ASP A 26 11.67 -12.42 -5.39
N ILE A 27 10.50 -12.58 -6.00
CA ILE A 27 9.97 -13.86 -6.46
C ILE A 27 10.91 -14.51 -7.47
N GLY A 28 11.38 -13.75 -8.47
CA GLY A 28 12.35 -14.23 -9.46
C GLY A 28 13.64 -14.70 -8.79
N LYS A 29 14.16 -13.91 -7.83
CA LYS A 29 15.36 -14.25 -7.08
C LYS A 29 15.17 -15.52 -6.24
N PHE A 30 14.05 -15.63 -5.52
CA PHE A 30 13.73 -16.81 -4.71
C PHE A 30 13.71 -18.08 -5.55
N ASN A 31 12.98 -18.06 -6.67
CA ASN A 31 12.86 -19.21 -7.58
C ASN A 31 14.21 -19.61 -8.18
N THR A 32 15.04 -18.63 -8.56
CA THR A 32 16.39 -18.89 -9.10
C THR A 32 17.28 -19.57 -8.08
N ILE A 33 17.27 -19.13 -6.82
CA ILE A 33 18.09 -19.73 -5.77
C ILE A 33 17.52 -21.11 -5.42
N ALA A 34 16.21 -21.24 -5.22
CA ALA A 34 15.55 -22.49 -4.87
C ALA A 34 15.85 -23.62 -5.85
N ALA A 35 15.98 -23.32 -7.15
CA ALA A 35 16.36 -24.30 -8.18
C ALA A 35 17.76 -24.93 -8.00
N THR A 36 18.61 -24.33 -7.16
CA THR A 36 19.99 -24.79 -6.89
C THR A 36 20.17 -25.37 -5.49
N ARG A 37 19.11 -25.43 -4.68
CA ARG A 37 19.17 -25.84 -3.26
C ARG A 37 18.42 -27.13 -3.00
N LYS A 38 18.93 -27.90 -2.05
CA LYS A 38 18.32 -29.15 -1.60
C LYS A 38 16.91 -28.91 -1.01
N PRO A 39 15.81 -29.35 -1.66
CA PRO A 39 14.45 -28.92 -1.36
C PRO A 39 13.88 -29.52 -0.08
N ASP A 40 14.40 -30.66 0.36
CA ASP A 40 14.04 -31.35 1.61
C ASP A 40 14.86 -30.87 2.83
N SER A 41 15.75 -29.89 2.64
CA SER A 41 16.43 -29.27 3.79
C SER A 41 15.44 -28.46 4.64
N GLU A 42 15.66 -28.46 5.94
CA GLU A 42 14.84 -27.69 6.90
C GLU A 42 14.78 -26.21 6.51
N GLN A 43 15.90 -25.66 6.02
CA GLN A 43 16.00 -24.28 5.54
C GLN A 43 15.16 -24.03 4.30
N ALA A 44 15.18 -24.93 3.30
CA ALA A 44 14.38 -24.79 2.09
C ALA A 44 12.86 -24.91 2.35
N LEU A 45 12.46 -25.81 3.26
CA LEU A 45 11.07 -25.95 3.67
C LEU A 45 10.57 -24.71 4.43
N ALA A 46 11.36 -24.20 5.37
CA ALA A 46 11.03 -22.96 6.09
C ALA A 46 11.00 -21.75 5.14
N ALA A 47 11.92 -21.69 4.16
CA ALA A 47 11.93 -20.65 3.15
C ALA A 47 10.67 -20.66 2.29
N LYS A 48 10.23 -21.84 1.85
CA LYS A 48 9.01 -22.01 1.06
C LYS A 48 7.76 -21.60 1.84
N LEU A 49 7.66 -21.98 3.12
CA LEU A 49 6.56 -21.57 3.98
C LEU A 49 6.49 -20.04 4.16
N ALA A 50 7.64 -19.39 4.39
CA ALA A 50 7.71 -17.93 4.48
C ALA A 50 7.33 -17.25 3.15
N PHE A 51 7.77 -17.82 2.03
CA PHE A 51 7.42 -17.35 0.69
C PHE A 51 5.92 -17.45 0.37
N GLU A 52 5.27 -18.55 0.77
CA GLU A 52 3.82 -18.73 0.63
C GLU A 52 3.03 -17.74 1.50
N ARG A 53 3.50 -17.47 2.74
CA ARG A 53 2.90 -16.46 3.62
C ARG A 53 3.01 -15.05 3.03
N ALA A 54 4.17 -14.69 2.51
CA ALA A 54 4.37 -13.39 1.87
C ALA A 54 3.37 -13.18 0.72
N GLN A 55 3.19 -14.18 -0.15
CA GLN A 55 2.24 -14.11 -1.25
C GLN A 55 0.78 -14.02 -0.77
N ALA A 56 0.39 -14.77 0.25
CA ALA A 56 -0.96 -14.70 0.81
C ALA A 56 -1.27 -13.32 1.43
N GLU A 57 -0.30 -12.73 2.12
CA GLU A 57 -0.41 -11.38 2.71
C GLU A 57 -0.51 -10.31 1.61
N MET A 58 0.25 -10.45 0.51
CA MET A 58 0.12 -9.60 -0.68
C MET A 58 -1.27 -9.70 -1.29
N GLU A 59 -1.77 -10.91 -1.60
CA GLU A 59 -3.09 -11.10 -2.21
C GLU A 59 -4.22 -10.50 -1.36
N GLN A 60 -4.08 -10.57 -0.03
CA GLN A 60 -5.02 -9.96 0.90
C GLN A 60 -4.97 -8.43 0.86
N SER A 61 -3.78 -7.83 0.69
CA SER A 61 -3.61 -6.38 0.58
C SER A 61 -4.05 -5.80 -0.78
N ASP A 62 -3.87 -6.52 -1.89
CA ASP A 62 -3.74 -5.88 -3.20
C ASP A 62 -5.06 -5.38 -3.80
N VAL A 63 -6.08 -6.24 -3.98
CA VAL A 63 -7.26 -5.82 -4.78
C VAL A 63 -8.43 -5.37 -3.92
N LYS A 64 -8.79 -6.13 -2.88
CA LYS A 64 -10.01 -5.86 -2.10
C LYS A 64 -9.83 -4.69 -1.13
N MET A 65 -8.67 -4.59 -0.49
CA MET A 65 -8.41 -3.51 0.47
C MET A 65 -8.18 -2.17 -0.23
N LEU A 66 -7.43 -2.13 -1.33
CA LEU A 66 -7.25 -0.91 -2.12
C LEU A 66 -8.59 -0.37 -2.67
N LEU A 67 -9.46 -1.24 -3.21
CA LEU A 67 -10.78 -0.82 -3.69
C LEU A 67 -11.67 -0.29 -2.55
N ARG A 68 -11.58 -0.88 -1.35
CA ARG A 68 -12.31 -0.42 -0.16
C ARG A 68 -11.83 0.94 0.34
N ILE A 69 -10.51 1.10 0.49
CA ILE A 69 -9.84 2.36 0.85
C ILE A 69 -10.26 3.47 -0.13
N ARG A 70 -10.22 3.18 -1.43
CA ARG A 70 -10.62 4.11 -2.48
C ARG A 70 -12.09 4.50 -2.42
N SER A 71 -12.99 3.52 -2.22
CA SER A 71 -14.42 3.76 -2.08
C SER A 71 -14.73 4.68 -0.90
N MET A 72 -14.14 4.39 0.26
CA MET A 72 -14.33 5.17 1.49
C MET A 72 -13.78 6.59 1.37
N THR A 73 -12.62 6.74 0.73
CA THR A 73 -12.03 8.07 0.54
C THR A 73 -12.87 8.94 -0.39
N ASN A 74 -13.38 8.35 -1.48
CA ASN A 74 -14.27 9.06 -2.41
C ASN A 74 -15.62 9.42 -1.77
N ALA A 75 -16.13 8.60 -0.84
CA ALA A 75 -17.31 8.95 -0.06
C ALA A 75 -17.05 10.17 0.84
N GLY A 76 -15.91 10.19 1.54
CA GLY A 76 -15.49 11.33 2.38
C GLY A 76 -15.30 12.62 1.58
N LEU A 77 -14.64 12.55 0.43
CA LEU A 77 -14.45 13.71 -0.47
C LEU A 77 -15.78 14.27 -0.95
N ARG A 78 -16.70 13.41 -1.40
CA ARG A 78 -18.06 13.85 -1.83
C ARG A 78 -18.83 14.53 -0.70
N ALA A 79 -18.75 14.01 0.52
CA ALA A 79 -19.40 14.63 1.68
C ALA A 79 -18.89 16.06 1.94
N LEU A 80 -17.61 16.31 1.65
CA LEU A 80 -16.98 17.64 1.77
C LEU A 80 -17.17 18.54 0.54
N GLY A 81 -17.88 18.08 -0.49
CA GLY A 81 -18.06 18.80 -1.75
C GLY A 81 -16.82 18.77 -2.65
N GLU A 82 -15.89 17.86 -2.41
CA GLU A 82 -14.72 17.62 -3.25
C GLU A 82 -15.00 16.59 -4.35
N GLN A 83 -14.31 16.72 -5.48
CA GLN A 83 -14.35 15.74 -6.55
C GLN A 83 -13.59 14.46 -6.15
N PRO A 84 -14.11 13.26 -6.49
CA PRO A 84 -13.39 12.01 -6.31
C PRO A 84 -11.99 12.05 -6.94
N ALA A 85 -10.99 11.50 -6.26
CA ALA A 85 -9.64 11.41 -6.81
C ALA A 85 -9.43 10.04 -7.49
N LEU A 86 -8.53 10.00 -8.48
CA LEU A 86 -8.09 8.78 -9.16
C LEU A 86 -6.71 8.41 -8.62
N LEU A 87 -6.71 7.56 -7.58
CA LEU A 87 -5.61 6.79 -7.00
C LEU A 87 -4.40 7.58 -6.43
N THR A 88 -3.81 6.94 -5.41
CA THR A 88 -2.61 7.27 -4.64
C THR A 88 -2.61 8.55 -3.79
N SER A 89 -3.30 9.64 -4.13
CA SER A 89 -3.30 10.86 -3.26
C SER A 89 -4.51 11.01 -2.34
N GLU A 90 -5.43 10.05 -2.39
CA GLU A 90 -6.79 10.12 -1.85
C GLU A 90 -6.82 10.42 -0.33
N TYR A 91 -6.05 9.68 0.48
CA TYR A 91 -6.01 9.85 1.95
C TYR A 91 -5.58 11.26 2.36
N LYS A 92 -4.44 11.74 1.83
CA LYS A 92 -3.92 13.10 2.10
C LYS A 92 -4.87 14.19 1.60
N ARG A 93 -5.60 13.92 0.51
CA ARG A 93 -6.60 14.86 -0.02
C ARG A 93 -7.79 14.99 0.90
N LEU A 94 -8.28 13.88 1.47
CA LEU A 94 -9.36 13.90 2.44
C LEU A 94 -8.93 14.55 3.76
N GLU A 95 -7.71 14.28 4.22
CA GLU A 95 -7.11 14.98 5.37
C GLU A 95 -7.06 16.50 5.17
N ALA A 96 -6.55 16.95 4.01
CA ALA A 96 -6.51 18.38 3.67
C ALA A 96 -7.92 19.00 3.53
N ALA A 97 -8.87 18.28 2.94
CA ALA A 97 -10.25 18.73 2.81
C ALA A 97 -10.97 18.81 4.17
N LEU A 98 -10.61 17.97 5.14
CA LEU A 98 -11.12 18.06 6.52
C LEU A 98 -10.52 19.25 7.28
N ALA A 99 -9.27 19.62 7.00
CA ALA A 99 -8.62 20.80 7.58
C ALA A 99 -9.21 22.11 7.03
N HIS A 100 -9.64 22.10 5.76
CA HIS A 100 -10.22 23.27 5.08
C HIS A 100 -11.53 22.90 4.34
N PRO A 101 -12.61 22.60 5.07
CA PRO A 101 -13.84 22.13 4.46
C PRO A 101 -14.54 23.23 3.67
N LYS A 102 -15.05 22.88 2.47
CA LYS A 102 -15.86 23.77 1.63
C LYS A 102 -17.33 23.85 2.07
N THR A 103 -17.73 23.03 3.04
CA THR A 103 -19.08 22.98 3.59
C THR A 103 -19.06 23.29 5.08
N ASN A 104 -20.06 24.03 5.54
CA ASN A 104 -20.28 24.35 6.96
C ASN A 104 -21.38 23.47 7.58
N ASP A 105 -21.88 22.47 6.85
CA ASP A 105 -22.93 21.57 7.32
C ASP A 105 -22.36 20.61 8.37
N PRO A 106 -22.81 20.68 9.64
CA PRO A 106 -22.25 19.87 10.72
C PRO A 106 -22.47 18.37 10.51
N ALA A 107 -23.56 17.96 9.86
CA ALA A 107 -23.84 16.54 9.60
C ALA A 107 -22.87 15.98 8.55
N LYS A 108 -22.57 16.75 7.50
CA LYS A 108 -21.59 16.36 6.47
C LYS A 108 -20.16 16.32 7.02
N LEU A 109 -19.81 17.28 7.88
CA LEU A 109 -18.51 17.28 8.55
C LEU A 109 -18.36 16.08 9.49
N ALA A 110 -19.39 15.72 10.26
CA ALA A 110 -19.38 14.55 11.12
C ALA A 110 -19.21 13.26 10.30
N ALA A 111 -19.98 13.10 9.21
CA ALA A 111 -19.89 11.94 8.32
C ALA A 111 -18.51 11.82 7.64
N ALA A 112 -17.92 12.93 7.22
CA ALA A 112 -16.58 12.95 6.63
C ALA A 112 -15.49 12.57 7.65
N ARG A 113 -15.58 13.06 8.90
CA ARG A 113 -14.67 12.69 9.99
C ARG A 113 -14.78 11.21 10.35
N GLU A 114 -16.00 10.68 10.43
CA GLU A 114 -16.23 9.25 10.67
C GLU A 114 -15.64 8.40 9.54
N SER A 115 -15.87 8.80 8.29
CA SER A 115 -15.30 8.12 7.11
C SER A 115 -13.77 8.13 7.13
N PHE A 116 -13.16 9.25 7.52
CA PHE A 116 -11.71 9.37 7.65
C PHE A 116 -11.14 8.52 8.79
N ALA A 117 -11.83 8.45 9.94
CA ALA A 117 -11.42 7.59 11.05
C ALA A 117 -11.43 6.10 10.65
N ARG A 118 -12.50 5.65 9.99
CA ARG A 118 -12.59 4.28 9.46
C ARG A 118 -11.51 4.03 8.39
N LEU A 119 -11.30 4.99 7.49
CA LEU A 119 -10.27 4.90 6.45
C LEU A 119 -8.86 4.78 7.06
N SER A 120 -8.58 5.54 8.12
CA SER A 120 -7.29 5.48 8.82
C SER A 120 -7.03 4.11 9.41
N ALA A 121 -8.05 3.45 9.96
CA ALA A 121 -7.95 2.08 10.46
C ALA A 121 -7.66 1.08 9.32
N GLU A 122 -8.38 1.18 8.20
CA GLU A 122 -8.16 0.30 7.04
C GLU A 122 -6.78 0.52 6.40
N MET A 123 -6.32 1.77 6.30
CA MET A 123 -4.97 2.11 5.84
C MET A 123 -3.90 1.52 6.74
N LYS A 124 -4.10 1.54 8.06
CA LYS A 124 -3.17 0.90 8.99
C LYS A 124 -3.08 -0.61 8.72
N VAL A 125 -4.21 -1.29 8.58
CA VAL A 125 -4.23 -2.74 8.29
C VAL A 125 -3.54 -3.04 6.95
N TYR A 126 -3.78 -2.22 5.93
CA TYR A 126 -3.11 -2.35 4.63
C TYR A 126 -1.59 -2.22 4.78
N THR A 127 -1.11 -1.18 5.46
CA THR A 127 0.32 -0.96 5.69
C THR A 127 0.95 -2.06 6.54
N ASP A 128 0.24 -2.56 7.56
CA ASP A 128 0.71 -3.69 8.37
C ASP A 128 0.88 -4.95 7.50
N LEU A 129 -0.09 -5.27 6.64
CA LEU A 129 -0.04 -6.42 5.73
C LEU A 129 1.09 -6.29 4.70
N GLU A 130 1.30 -5.11 4.11
CA GLU A 130 2.44 -4.86 3.23
C GLU A 130 3.77 -5.08 3.94
N ASN A 131 3.92 -4.55 5.15
CA ASN A 131 5.17 -4.70 5.91
C ASN A 131 5.42 -6.16 6.28
N MET A 132 4.37 -6.90 6.67
CA MET A 132 4.46 -8.33 6.94
C MET A 132 4.89 -9.10 5.69
N ALA A 133 4.29 -8.81 4.52
CA ALA A 133 4.67 -9.45 3.26
C ALA A 133 6.14 -9.18 2.91
N VAL A 134 6.60 -7.94 3.11
CA VAL A 134 8.01 -7.55 2.89
C VAL A 134 8.95 -8.32 3.82
N ASP A 135 8.60 -8.42 5.11
CA ASP A 135 9.45 -9.11 6.09
C ASP A 135 9.47 -10.63 5.87
N GLN A 136 8.33 -11.23 5.54
CA GLN A 136 8.24 -12.65 5.17
C GLN A 136 9.05 -12.95 3.91
N MET A 137 8.99 -12.09 2.89
CA MET A 137 9.79 -12.27 1.67
C MET A 137 11.30 -12.17 1.96
N LYS A 138 11.72 -11.19 2.77
CA LYS A 138 13.13 -11.08 3.22
C LYS A 138 13.57 -12.33 3.99
N GLN A 139 12.71 -12.84 4.86
CA GLN A 139 12.99 -14.07 5.60
C GLN A 139 13.10 -15.27 4.67
N ALA A 140 12.20 -15.41 3.70
CA ALA A 140 12.22 -16.47 2.69
C ALA A 140 13.53 -16.45 1.90
N LEU A 141 13.97 -15.27 1.44
CA LEU A 141 15.23 -15.10 0.72
C LEU A 141 16.45 -15.48 1.57
N ARG A 142 16.51 -15.05 2.83
CA ARG A 142 17.62 -15.42 3.73
C ARG A 142 17.68 -16.93 3.97
N LEU A 143 16.53 -17.56 4.19
CA LEU A 143 16.44 -18.99 4.46
C LEU A 143 16.86 -19.81 3.23
N ILE A 144 16.40 -19.45 2.03
CA ILE A 144 16.79 -20.18 0.81
C ILE A 144 18.25 -19.95 0.44
N GLU A 145 18.82 -18.77 0.72
CA GLU A 145 20.26 -18.52 0.56
C GLU A 145 21.11 -19.39 1.49
N SER A 146 20.62 -19.68 2.69
CA SER A 146 21.29 -20.54 3.69
C SER A 146 21.10 -22.04 3.47
N ALA A 147 20.19 -22.43 2.57
CA ALA A 147 19.92 -23.84 2.31
C ALA A 147 21.14 -24.50 1.65
N PRO A 148 21.43 -25.78 1.99
CA PRO A 148 22.51 -26.51 1.36
C PRO A 148 22.28 -26.60 -0.15
N ALA A 149 23.37 -26.47 -0.91
CA ALA A 149 23.34 -26.75 -2.33
C ALA A 149 23.01 -28.23 -2.58
N HIS A 150 22.47 -28.52 -3.76
CA HIS A 150 22.30 -29.88 -4.25
C HIS A 150 23.61 -30.67 -4.28
#